data_AF-A0A0F8ZF15-F1
#
_entry.id   AF-A0A0F8ZF15-F1
#
_cell.length_a   1.000
_cell.length_b   1.000
_cell.length_c   1.000
_cell.angle_alpha   90.00
_cell.angle_beta   90.00
_cell.angle_gamma   90.00
#
_symmetry.space_group_name_H-M   'P 1'
#
loop_
_entity.id
_entity.type
_entity.pdbx_description
1 polymer ?
#
loop_
_entity_poly.entity_id
_entity_poly.type
_entity_poly.pdbx_seq_one_letter_code
_entity_poly.pdbx_strand_id
1 'polypeptide(L)'
;QHLTKRAVPEFVEALERLYLGRPAFVREIMARPLAAYAEALEPELAAEVMRKPGETVDLAEQSAFYLPGFEQRHIESSLGQLKAVVREADDPVVAIDARITEWEEKRPAKIAARETVQFNGFLAKAFFVAAGFRLRWRAFGQNCPYCNELNGKVVGSAGTFLGAGEEFQPEGAPVPIVNRRPTTHPPLHEGCDCAIVPG
;
A
#
# COMPACT_ATOMS: atom_id res chain seq x y z
N GLN A 1 16.82 -0.29 33.24
CA GLN A 1 16.58 -1.74 33.50
C GLN A 1 16.82 -2.47 32.18
N HIS A 2 17.81 -3.36 32.11
CA HIS A 2 18.12 -4.10 30.88
C HIS A 2 17.17 -5.29 30.73
N LEU A 3 16.51 -5.40 29.57
CA LEU A 3 15.75 -6.60 29.21
C LEU A 3 16.73 -7.77 29.09
N THR A 4 16.58 -8.79 29.95
CA THR A 4 17.40 -10.01 29.83
C THR A 4 16.89 -10.86 28.66
N LYS A 5 17.75 -11.70 28.06
CA LYS A 5 17.36 -12.61 26.95
C LYS A 5 16.13 -13.50 27.26
N ARG A 6 15.86 -13.77 28.55
CA ARG A 6 14.68 -14.52 29.01
C ARG A 6 13.37 -13.73 28.92
N ALA A 7 13.43 -12.40 28.94
CA ALA A 7 12.26 -11.50 28.88
C ALA A 7 11.86 -11.12 27.45
N VAL A 8 12.62 -11.56 26.43
CA VAL A 8 12.33 -11.29 25.01
C VAL A 8 10.98 -11.89 24.56
N PRO A 9 10.65 -13.16 24.85
CA PRO A 9 9.35 -13.73 24.47
C PRO A 9 8.17 -12.99 25.09
N GLU A 10 8.26 -12.64 26.37
CA GLU A 10 7.23 -11.89 27.12
C GLU A 10 7.02 -10.50 26.53
N PHE A 11 8.11 -9.85 26.11
CA PHE A 11 8.07 -8.56 25.44
C PHE A 11 7.43 -8.64 24.04
N VAL A 12 7.78 -9.66 23.25
CA VAL A 12 7.15 -9.89 21.94
C VAL A 12 5.64 -10.13 22.09
N GLU A 13 5.23 -10.92 23.07
CA GLU A 13 3.82 -11.14 23.37
C GLU A 13 3.11 -9.85 23.80
N ALA A 14 3.78 -8.99 24.58
CA ALA A 14 3.25 -7.68 24.93
C ALA A 14 3.08 -6.75 23.71
N LEU A 15 4.04 -6.76 22.77
CA LEU A 15 3.93 -6.03 21.51
C LEU A 15 2.75 -6.54 20.66
N GLU A 16 2.60 -7.86 20.54
CA GLU A 16 1.47 -8.46 19.83
C GLU A 16 0.14 -8.02 20.44
N ARG A 17 0.00 -8.08 21.77
CA ARG A 17 -1.21 -7.60 22.45
C ARG A 17 -1.47 -6.12 22.22
N LEU A 18 -0.43 -5.29 22.21
CA LEU A 18 -0.57 -3.85 21.95
C LEU A 18 -1.09 -3.58 20.54
N TYR A 19 -0.45 -4.18 19.53
CA TYR A 19 -0.78 -3.95 18.11
C TYR A 19 -2.10 -4.60 17.69
N LEU A 20 -2.40 -5.80 18.20
CA LEU A 20 -3.65 -6.51 17.91
C LEU A 20 -4.82 -6.00 18.76
N GLY A 21 -4.55 -5.47 19.95
CA GLY A 21 -5.57 -4.96 20.88
C GLY A 21 -6.05 -3.53 20.59
N ARG A 22 -5.38 -2.80 19.70
CA ARG A 22 -5.75 -1.41 19.34
C ARG A 22 -5.71 -1.18 17.82
N PRO A 23 -6.43 -1.92 16.98
CA PRO A 23 -6.32 -1.73 15.55
C PRO A 23 -6.87 -0.34 15.12
N ALA A 24 -7.94 0.11 15.78
CA ALA A 24 -8.73 1.27 15.36
C ALA A 24 -7.96 2.61 15.32
N PHE A 25 -6.90 2.81 16.10
CA PHE A 25 -6.18 4.09 16.12
C PHE A 25 -5.58 4.41 14.75
N VAL A 26 -5.08 3.40 14.02
CA VAL A 26 -4.49 3.58 12.69
C VAL A 26 -5.55 4.09 11.73
N ARG A 27 -6.73 3.47 11.78
CA ARG A 27 -7.88 3.83 10.95
C ARG A 27 -8.39 5.23 11.29
N GLU A 28 -8.50 5.58 12.57
CA GLU A 28 -8.98 6.90 13.02
C GLU A 28 -8.07 8.03 12.52
N ILE A 29 -6.75 7.83 12.54
CA ILE A 29 -5.77 8.81 12.05
C ILE A 29 -5.86 8.96 10.52
N MET A 30 -6.01 7.84 9.80
CA MET A 30 -5.94 7.83 8.33
C MET A 30 -7.27 8.05 7.62
N ALA A 31 -8.40 7.91 8.31
CA ALA A 31 -9.73 8.07 7.70
C ALA A 31 -9.90 9.44 7.04
N ARG A 32 -9.56 10.52 7.76
CA ARG A 32 -9.75 11.88 7.25
C ARG A 32 -8.79 12.23 6.09
N PRO A 33 -7.48 11.95 6.17
CA PRO A 33 -6.58 12.17 5.04
C PRO A 33 -6.99 11.41 3.77
N LEU A 34 -7.39 10.13 3.89
CA LEU A 34 -7.81 9.34 2.73
C LEU A 34 -9.16 9.80 2.16
N ALA A 35 -10.10 10.22 3.00
CA ALA A 35 -11.36 10.80 2.53
C ALA A 35 -11.12 12.11 1.75
N ALA A 36 -10.28 13.00 2.28
CA ALA A 36 -9.92 14.25 1.61
C ALA A 36 -9.18 14.00 0.28
N TYR A 37 -8.31 12.99 0.24
CA TYR A 37 -7.65 12.58 -1.01
C TYR A 37 -8.66 12.05 -2.04
N ALA A 38 -9.62 11.23 -1.62
CA ALA A 38 -10.67 10.70 -2.50
C ALA A 38 -11.55 11.81 -3.10
N GLU A 39 -11.94 12.79 -2.27
CA GLU A 39 -12.70 13.98 -2.70
C GLU A 39 -11.92 14.80 -3.74
N ALA A 40 -10.62 14.99 -3.52
CA ALA A 40 -9.76 15.71 -4.46
C ALA A 40 -9.52 14.95 -5.77
N LEU A 41 -9.58 13.62 -5.75
CA LEU A 41 -9.30 12.78 -6.91
C LEU A 41 -10.51 12.61 -7.83
N GLU A 42 -11.74 12.67 -7.31
CA GLU A 42 -12.95 12.40 -8.08
C GLU A 42 -13.10 13.26 -9.36
N PRO A 43 -12.88 14.60 -9.32
CA PRO A 43 -12.98 15.43 -10.52
C PRO A 43 -12.00 15.04 -11.62
N GLU A 44 -10.79 14.64 -11.23
CA GLU A 44 -9.75 14.21 -12.17
C GLU A 44 -10.14 12.91 -12.87
N LEU A 45 -10.58 11.90 -12.09
CA LEU A 45 -11.04 10.63 -12.66
C LEU A 45 -12.28 10.79 -13.53
N ALA A 46 -13.22 11.65 -13.13
CA ALA A 46 -14.43 11.93 -13.90
C ALA A 46 -14.10 12.61 -15.24
N ALA A 47 -13.16 13.55 -15.24
CA ALA A 47 -12.70 14.24 -16.45
C ALA A 47 -12.07 13.25 -17.46
N GLU A 48 -11.29 12.28 -16.99
CA GLU A 48 -10.66 11.27 -17.85
C GLU A 48 -11.64 10.43 -18.67
N VAL A 49 -12.89 10.28 -18.22
CA VAL A 49 -13.93 9.49 -18.89
C VAL A 49 -15.15 10.31 -19.31
N MET A 50 -15.03 11.64 -19.36
CA MET A 50 -16.10 12.57 -19.74
C MET A 50 -17.39 12.39 -18.92
N ARG A 51 -17.26 12.16 -17.62
CA ARG A 51 -18.37 12.10 -16.64
C ARG A 51 -18.28 13.28 -15.67
N LYS A 52 -19.34 13.48 -14.88
CA LYS A 52 -19.30 14.42 -13.75
C LYS A 52 -19.00 13.68 -12.44
N PRO A 53 -18.40 14.37 -11.45
CA PRO A 53 -18.34 13.87 -10.07
C PRO A 53 -19.73 13.44 -9.59
N GLY A 54 -19.80 12.32 -8.86
CA GLY A 54 -21.04 11.72 -8.35
C GLY A 54 -21.82 10.84 -9.33
N GLU A 55 -21.44 10.76 -10.61
CA GLU A 55 -22.17 9.97 -11.63
C GLU A 55 -21.70 8.51 -11.75
N THR A 56 -20.68 8.09 -11.01
CA THR A 56 -20.03 6.77 -11.19
C THR A 56 -20.10 5.91 -9.94
N VAL A 57 -19.19 6.12 -8.98
CA VAL A 57 -19.13 5.41 -7.71
C VAL A 57 -18.82 6.42 -6.62
N ASP A 58 -19.35 6.22 -5.43
CA ASP A 58 -19.03 7.05 -4.28
C ASP A 58 -17.59 6.77 -3.82
N LEU A 59 -16.66 7.68 -4.13
CA LEU A 59 -15.26 7.53 -3.73
C LEU A 59 -15.04 7.71 -2.22
N ALA A 60 -15.94 8.37 -1.50
CA ALA A 60 -15.89 8.40 -0.03
C ALA A 60 -16.23 7.02 0.55
N GLU A 61 -17.21 6.32 -0.01
CA GLU A 61 -17.51 4.94 0.36
C GLU A 61 -16.33 4.00 0.03
N GLN A 62 -15.72 4.16 -1.16
CA GLN A 62 -14.52 3.38 -1.52
C GLN A 62 -13.33 3.67 -0.59
N SER A 63 -13.15 4.93 -0.19
CA SER A 63 -12.15 5.32 0.81
C SER A 63 -12.36 4.61 2.14
N ALA A 64 -13.60 4.60 2.63
CA ALA A 64 -13.96 3.88 3.86
C ALA A 64 -13.73 2.36 3.73
N PHE A 65 -14.00 1.78 2.55
CA PHE A 65 -13.75 0.36 2.26
C PHE A 65 -12.25 0.01 2.24
N TYR A 66 -11.38 0.93 1.83
CA TYR A 66 -9.93 0.71 1.79
C TYR A 66 -9.27 0.66 3.17
N LEU A 67 -9.81 1.41 4.14
CA LEU A 67 -9.23 1.62 5.47
C LEU A 67 -8.86 0.34 6.24
N PRO A 68 -9.73 -0.69 6.36
CA PRO A 68 -9.38 -1.91 7.09
C PRO A 68 -8.16 -2.63 6.48
N GLY A 69 -8.04 -2.59 5.15
CA GLY A 69 -6.87 -3.15 4.46
C GLY A 69 -5.60 -2.36 4.77
N PHE A 70 -5.67 -1.04 4.82
CA PHE A 70 -4.54 -0.19 5.23
C PHE A 70 -4.13 -0.47 6.68
N GLU A 71 -5.09 -0.48 7.60
CA GLU A 71 -4.92 -0.78 9.02
C GLU A 71 -4.18 -2.10 9.23
N GLN A 72 -4.67 -3.17 8.60
CA GLN A 72 -4.03 -4.48 8.65
C GLN A 72 -2.57 -4.45 8.17
N ARG A 73 -2.30 -3.85 7.00
CA ARG A 73 -0.94 -3.76 6.46
C ARG A 73 -0.01 -2.95 7.37
N HIS A 74 -0.50 -1.86 7.95
CA HIS A 74 0.26 -1.02 8.85
C HIS A 74 0.65 -1.77 10.13
N ILE A 75 -0.31 -2.49 10.73
CA ILE A 75 -0.11 -3.27 11.94
C ILE A 75 0.86 -4.43 11.69
N GLU A 76 0.63 -5.23 10.64
CA GLU A 76 1.47 -6.38 10.29
C GLU A 76 2.92 -5.95 10.00
N SER A 77 3.10 -4.87 9.24
CA SER A 77 4.42 -4.33 8.92
C SER A 77 5.14 -3.82 10.16
N SER A 78 4.45 -3.07 11.03
CA SER A 78 5.04 -2.52 12.25
C SER A 78 5.44 -3.62 13.23
N LEU A 79 4.54 -4.56 13.48
CA LEU A 79 4.80 -5.69 14.36
C LEU A 79 5.92 -6.58 13.81
N GLY A 80 5.94 -6.85 12.50
CA GLY A 80 6.99 -7.61 11.84
C GLY A 80 8.36 -6.97 11.98
N GLN A 81 8.46 -5.65 11.76
CA GLN A 81 9.70 -4.89 11.94
C GLN A 81 10.20 -4.90 13.39
N LEU A 82 9.32 -4.66 14.37
CA LEU A 82 9.72 -4.68 15.79
C LEU A 82 10.16 -6.08 16.23
N LYS A 83 9.47 -7.13 15.78
CA LYS A 83 9.88 -8.51 16.03
C LYS A 83 11.25 -8.83 15.44
N ALA A 84 11.53 -8.37 14.21
CA ALA A 84 12.85 -8.55 13.59
C ALA A 84 13.94 -7.84 14.41
N VAL A 85 13.72 -6.57 14.74
CA VAL A 85 14.64 -5.76 15.57
C VAL A 85 14.94 -6.44 16.92
N VAL A 86 13.91 -6.92 17.62
CA VAL A 86 14.06 -7.61 18.92
C VAL A 86 14.87 -8.90 18.80
N ARG A 87 14.68 -9.66 17.70
CA ARG A 87 15.34 -10.95 17.50
C ARG A 87 16.81 -10.81 17.12
N GLU A 88 17.15 -9.74 16.42
CA GLU A 88 18.47 -9.54 15.83
C GLU A 88 19.41 -8.70 16.72
N ALA A 89 18.86 -7.88 17.62
CA ALA A 89 19.64 -6.96 18.44
C ALA A 89 20.23 -7.59 19.70
N ASP A 90 21.47 -7.20 20.02
CA ASP A 90 22.11 -7.52 21.31
C ASP A 90 21.45 -6.77 22.48
N ASP A 91 21.04 -5.52 22.27
CA ASP A 91 20.20 -4.73 23.18
C ASP A 91 18.87 -4.36 22.50
N PRO A 92 17.80 -5.16 22.72
CA PRO A 92 16.50 -4.93 22.11
C PRO A 92 15.85 -3.61 22.50
N VAL A 93 16.12 -3.06 23.69
CA VAL A 93 15.49 -1.79 24.12
C VAL A 93 16.02 -0.64 23.28
N VAL A 94 17.35 -0.54 23.19
CA VAL A 94 18.02 0.50 22.40
C VAL A 94 17.64 0.38 20.93
N ALA A 95 17.56 -0.84 20.40
CA ALA A 95 17.22 -1.07 19.00
C ALA A 95 15.76 -0.70 18.66
N ILE A 96 14.83 -0.93 19.59
CA ILE A 96 13.43 -0.50 19.44
C ILE A 96 13.30 1.01 19.50
N ASP A 97 13.97 1.65 20.47
CA ASP A 97 13.95 3.11 20.62
C ASP A 97 14.43 3.77 19.32
N ALA A 98 15.58 3.32 18.79
CA ALA A 98 16.08 3.77 17.50
C ALA A 98 15.10 3.54 16.34
N ARG A 99 14.41 2.39 16.31
CA ARG A 99 13.40 2.09 15.28
C ARG A 99 12.18 3.01 15.38
N ILE A 100 11.74 3.33 16.60
CA ILE A 100 10.60 4.24 16.82
C ILE A 100 11.00 5.66 16.42
N THR A 101 12.18 6.14 16.81
CA THR A 101 12.72 7.44 16.38
C THR A 101 12.82 7.53 14.85
N GLU A 102 13.35 6.49 14.19
CA GLU A 102 13.39 6.44 12.74
C GLU A 102 12.00 6.53 12.11
N TRP A 103 11.00 5.87 12.72
CA TRP A 103 9.63 5.95 12.24
C TRP A 103 9.05 7.35 12.40
N GLU A 104 9.26 8.02 13.53
CA GLU A 104 8.82 9.40 13.73
C GLU A 104 9.35 10.32 12.63
N GLU A 105 10.62 10.13 12.24
CA GLU A 105 11.28 10.95 11.21
C GLU A 105 10.86 10.60 9.78
N LYS A 106 10.80 9.30 9.43
CA LYS A 106 10.79 8.84 8.02
C LYS A 106 9.50 8.17 7.60
N ARG A 107 8.76 7.56 8.53
CA ARG A 107 7.58 6.76 8.20
C ARG A 107 6.45 7.60 7.58
N PRO A 108 6.13 8.83 8.04
CA PRO A 108 5.09 9.63 7.41
C PRO A 108 5.33 9.83 5.92
N ALA A 109 6.54 10.23 5.52
CA ALA A 109 6.90 10.42 4.12
C ALA A 109 6.82 9.11 3.32
N LYS A 110 7.26 7.99 3.90
CA LYS A 110 7.15 6.67 3.28
C LYS A 110 5.70 6.24 3.06
N ILE A 111 4.83 6.45 4.05
CA ILE A 111 3.40 6.15 3.93
C ILE A 111 2.78 7.04 2.86
N ALA A 112 3.06 8.34 2.88
CA ALA A 112 2.54 9.27 1.88
C ALA A 112 2.94 8.84 0.46
N ALA A 113 4.23 8.61 0.20
CA ALA A 113 4.74 8.21 -1.11
C ALA A 113 4.14 6.89 -1.61
N ARG A 114 3.86 5.95 -0.69
CA ARG A 114 3.23 4.68 -1.04
C ARG A 114 1.73 4.85 -1.33
N GLU A 115 1.00 5.52 -0.45
CA GLU A 115 -0.46 5.62 -0.55
C GLU A 115 -0.89 6.54 -1.70
N THR A 116 -0.11 7.55 -2.07
CA THR A 116 -0.37 8.34 -3.30
C THR A 116 -0.41 7.49 -4.56
N VAL A 117 0.26 6.32 -4.55
CA VAL A 117 0.23 5.36 -5.66
C VAL A 117 -0.80 4.26 -5.40
N GLN A 118 -0.77 3.66 -4.21
CA GLN A 118 -1.60 2.50 -3.89
C GLN A 118 -3.08 2.84 -3.75
N PHE A 119 -3.39 3.90 -3.01
CA PHE A 119 -4.76 4.32 -2.77
C PHE A 119 -5.35 4.96 -4.03
N ASN A 120 -4.57 5.76 -4.76
CA ASN A 120 -4.96 6.29 -6.07
C ASN A 120 -5.32 5.14 -7.03
N GLY A 121 -4.42 4.16 -7.20
CA GLY A 121 -4.68 3.00 -8.06
C GLY A 121 -5.91 2.20 -7.65
N PHE A 122 -6.19 2.09 -6.35
CA PHE A 122 -7.40 1.46 -5.83
C PHE A 122 -8.67 2.25 -6.23
N LEU A 123 -8.70 3.56 -6.00
CA LEU A 123 -9.85 4.42 -6.35
C LEU A 123 -10.06 4.51 -7.86
N ALA A 124 -9.00 4.74 -8.63
CA ALA A 124 -9.03 4.80 -10.09
C ALA A 124 -9.56 3.50 -10.69
N LYS A 125 -9.11 2.34 -10.18
CA LYS A 125 -9.66 1.04 -10.57
C LYS A 125 -11.16 0.97 -10.31
N ALA A 126 -11.60 1.26 -9.09
CA ALA A 126 -13.01 1.19 -8.72
C ALA A 126 -13.87 2.08 -9.64
N PHE A 127 -13.40 3.31 -9.87
CA PHE A 127 -14.07 4.30 -10.71
C PHE A 127 -14.16 3.83 -12.17
N PHE A 128 -13.04 3.46 -12.79
CA PHE A 128 -13.03 3.08 -14.21
C PHE A 128 -13.77 1.77 -14.48
N VAL A 129 -13.72 0.81 -13.55
CA VAL A 129 -14.54 -0.41 -13.64
C VAL A 129 -16.02 -0.06 -13.60
N ALA A 130 -16.46 0.77 -12.65
CA ALA A 130 -17.86 1.20 -12.54
C ALA A 130 -18.29 2.04 -13.76
N ALA A 131 -17.37 2.79 -14.36
CA ALA A 131 -17.61 3.55 -15.58
C ALA A 131 -17.62 2.68 -16.86
N GLY A 132 -17.28 1.39 -16.78
CA GLY A 132 -17.33 0.44 -17.89
C GLY A 132 -16.03 0.33 -18.71
N PHE A 133 -14.92 0.84 -18.20
CA PHE A 133 -13.63 0.83 -18.89
C PHE A 133 -12.77 -0.39 -18.53
N ARG A 134 -11.90 -0.75 -19.46
CA ARG A 134 -10.76 -1.62 -19.19
C ARG A 134 -9.70 -0.82 -18.44
N LEU A 135 -8.76 -1.52 -17.81
CA LEU A 135 -7.72 -0.90 -16.99
C LEU A 135 -6.39 -1.00 -17.71
N ARG A 136 -5.72 0.13 -17.89
CA ARG A 136 -4.36 0.17 -18.43
C ARG A 136 -3.40 0.62 -17.34
N TRP A 137 -2.31 -0.12 -17.19
CA TRP A 137 -1.22 0.29 -16.31
C TRP A 137 -0.41 1.40 -17.00
N ARG A 138 -0.15 2.49 -16.29
CA ARG A 138 0.70 3.58 -16.78
C ARG A 138 1.85 3.77 -15.80
N ALA A 139 3.06 3.79 -16.32
CA ALA A 139 4.26 4.13 -15.54
C ALA A 139 4.80 5.50 -16.01
N PHE A 140 5.32 6.31 -15.09
CA PHE A 140 5.74 7.69 -15.35
C PHE A 140 7.22 7.90 -15.04
N GLY A 141 7.85 8.86 -15.73
CA GLY A 141 9.25 9.21 -15.49
C GLY A 141 10.23 8.05 -15.77
N GLN A 142 11.29 7.98 -14.95
CA GLN A 142 12.24 6.88 -14.98
C GLN A 142 11.69 5.69 -14.20
N ASN A 143 11.50 4.58 -14.90
CA ASN A 143 10.89 3.38 -14.35
C ASN A 143 11.90 2.23 -14.26
N CYS A 144 11.71 1.38 -13.25
CA CYS A 144 12.40 0.11 -13.17
C CYS A 144 11.94 -0.85 -14.29
N PRO A 145 12.71 -1.92 -14.58
CA PRO A 145 12.33 -2.92 -15.58
C PRO A 145 10.93 -3.51 -15.37
N TYR A 146 10.52 -3.74 -14.12
CA TYR A 146 9.19 -4.26 -13.80
C TYR A 146 8.06 -3.33 -14.24
N CYS A 147 8.18 -2.03 -13.95
CA CYS A 147 7.18 -1.04 -14.32
C CYS A 147 7.17 -0.73 -15.81
N ASN A 148 8.33 -0.81 -16.48
CA ASN A 148 8.42 -0.68 -17.94
C ASN A 148 7.66 -1.80 -18.64
N GLU A 149 7.82 -3.05 -18.20
CA GLU A 149 7.12 -4.20 -18.77
C GLU A 149 5.60 -4.10 -18.58
N LEU A 150 5.15 -3.60 -17.42
CA LEU A 150 3.72 -3.40 -17.19
C LEU A 150 3.15 -2.17 -17.91
N ASN A 151 3.98 -1.21 -18.32
CA ASN A 151 3.51 0.03 -18.92
C ASN A 151 2.76 -0.22 -20.22
N GLY A 152 1.50 0.22 -20.28
CA GLY A 152 0.61 0.00 -21.42
C GLY A 152 -0.13 -1.33 -21.41
N LYS A 153 0.19 -2.27 -20.50
CA LYS A 153 -0.58 -3.51 -20.33
C LYS A 153 -2.04 -3.18 -20.02
N VAL A 154 -2.97 -3.85 -20.70
CA VAL A 154 -4.42 -3.64 -20.54
C VAL A 154 -5.07 -4.92 -20.03
N VAL A 155 -5.90 -4.81 -19.00
CA VAL A 155 -6.69 -5.91 -18.44
C VAL A 155 -8.17 -5.56 -18.46
N GLY A 156 -9.03 -6.59 -18.48
CA GLY A 156 -10.47 -6.40 -18.32
C GLY A 156 -10.83 -5.90 -16.91
N SER A 157 -12.09 -5.52 -16.70
CA SER A 157 -12.58 -4.99 -15.41
C SER A 157 -12.39 -5.94 -14.22
N ALA A 158 -12.46 -7.25 -14.46
CA ALA A 158 -12.18 -8.30 -13.47
C ALA A 158 -10.78 -8.91 -13.59
N GLY A 159 -9.93 -8.38 -14.47
CA GLY A 159 -8.60 -8.91 -14.75
C GLY A 159 -7.54 -8.50 -13.72
N THR A 160 -6.40 -9.17 -13.78
CA THR A 160 -5.22 -8.89 -12.94
C THR A 160 -4.02 -8.59 -13.85
N PHE A 161 -3.18 -7.62 -13.49
CA PHE A 161 -1.94 -7.33 -14.21
C PHE A 161 -0.89 -8.39 -14.02
N LEU A 162 -0.84 -8.99 -12.82
CA LEU A 162 -0.07 -10.19 -12.50
C LEU A 162 -0.94 -11.08 -11.61
N GLY A 163 -0.95 -12.37 -11.90
CA GLY A 163 -1.65 -13.40 -11.13
C GLY A 163 -1.02 -13.64 -9.76
N ALA A 164 -1.75 -14.36 -8.90
CA ALA A 164 -1.20 -14.84 -7.65
C ALA A 164 -0.28 -16.04 -7.90
N GLY A 165 0.88 -16.07 -7.26
CA GLY A 165 1.92 -17.09 -7.46
C GLY A 165 2.69 -16.96 -8.76
N GLU A 166 2.35 -15.99 -9.62
CA GLU A 166 3.09 -15.71 -10.84
C GLU A 166 4.50 -15.21 -10.49
N GLU A 167 5.50 -15.86 -11.07
CA GLU A 167 6.89 -15.40 -11.08
C GLU A 167 7.05 -14.41 -12.22
N PHE A 168 7.52 -13.19 -11.90
CA PHE A 168 7.65 -12.10 -12.84
C PHE A 168 9.06 -11.53 -12.80
N GLN A 169 9.80 -11.73 -13.88
CA GLN A 169 11.16 -11.21 -14.06
C GLN A 169 11.34 -10.72 -15.50
N PRO A 170 10.99 -9.45 -15.79
CA PRO A 170 11.25 -8.88 -17.11
C PRO A 170 12.75 -8.74 -17.38
N GLU A 171 13.10 -8.55 -18.65
CA GLU A 171 14.48 -8.33 -19.05
C GLU A 171 15.11 -7.14 -18.28
N GLY A 172 16.32 -7.34 -17.77
CA GLY A 172 17.03 -6.34 -16.95
C GLY A 172 16.61 -6.29 -15.48
N ALA A 173 15.60 -7.06 -15.05
CA ALA A 173 15.24 -7.17 -13.64
C ALA A 173 16.29 -7.99 -12.84
N PRO A 174 16.77 -7.50 -11.69
CA PRO A 174 17.85 -8.16 -10.93
C PRO A 174 17.42 -9.48 -10.29
N VAL A 175 16.14 -9.60 -9.91
CA VAL A 175 15.59 -10.80 -9.24
C VAL A 175 14.15 -11.04 -9.68
N PRO A 176 13.63 -12.28 -9.62
CA PRO A 176 12.22 -12.52 -9.83
C PRO A 176 11.37 -11.97 -8.68
N ILE A 177 10.21 -11.40 -9.01
CA ILE A 177 9.16 -11.07 -8.04
C ILE A 177 8.12 -12.19 -8.11
N VAL A 178 7.85 -12.84 -6.97
CA VAL A 178 6.73 -13.78 -6.85
C VAL A 178 5.56 -13.07 -6.19
N ASN A 179 4.51 -12.87 -6.96
CA ASN A 179 3.38 -12.06 -6.52
C ASN A 179 2.43 -12.88 -5.63
N ARG A 180 2.49 -12.69 -4.31
CA ARG A 180 1.71 -13.51 -3.37
C ARG A 180 0.20 -13.34 -3.50
N ARG A 181 -0.26 -12.19 -3.99
CA ARG A 181 -1.66 -11.83 -4.19
C ARG A 181 -1.81 -11.28 -5.60
N PRO A 182 -2.97 -11.39 -6.26
CA PRO A 182 -3.12 -10.83 -7.59
C PRO A 182 -2.91 -9.31 -7.58
N THR A 183 -2.07 -8.80 -8.50
CA THR A 183 -1.87 -7.36 -8.68
C THR A 183 -2.97 -6.83 -9.58
N THR A 184 -3.84 -6.00 -9.03
CA THR A 184 -4.97 -5.41 -9.76
C THR A 184 -4.88 -3.91 -9.94
N HIS A 185 -3.93 -3.28 -9.25
CA HIS A 185 -3.60 -1.86 -9.37
C HIS A 185 -2.17 -1.63 -8.85
N PRO A 186 -1.54 -0.48 -9.18
CA PRO A 186 -0.27 -0.07 -8.59
C PRO A 186 -0.32 0.10 -7.07
N PRO A 187 0.85 0.11 -6.41
CA PRO A 187 2.16 -0.18 -6.96
C PRO A 187 2.42 -1.69 -7.04
N LEU A 188 3.35 -2.11 -7.90
CA LEU A 188 3.91 -3.46 -7.84
C LEU A 188 4.89 -3.62 -6.67
N HIS A 189 5.72 -2.60 -6.44
CA HIS A 189 6.66 -2.52 -5.33
C HIS A 189 6.91 -1.06 -4.93
N GLU A 190 7.62 -0.82 -3.82
CA GLU A 190 7.90 0.55 -3.35
C GLU A 190 8.78 1.33 -4.33
N GLY A 191 8.56 2.66 -4.38
CA GLY A 191 9.41 3.61 -5.09
C GLY A 191 9.04 3.91 -6.56
N CYS A 192 8.02 3.27 -7.12
CA CYS A 192 7.60 3.52 -8.50
C CYS A 192 6.42 4.49 -8.59
N ASP A 193 6.44 5.32 -9.64
CA ASP A 193 5.36 6.23 -10.00
C ASP A 193 4.50 5.59 -11.12
N CYS A 194 3.34 5.05 -10.73
CA CYS A 194 2.46 4.32 -11.62
C CYS A 194 0.99 4.64 -11.31
N ALA A 195 0.14 4.65 -12.33
CA ALA A 195 -1.30 4.83 -12.19
C ALA A 195 -2.08 3.79 -13.00
N ILE A 196 -3.38 3.72 -12.72
CA ILE A 196 -4.35 3.11 -13.62
C ILE A 196 -4.98 4.23 -14.43
N VAL A 197 -5.10 4.02 -15.73
CA VAL A 197 -5.83 4.90 -16.66
C VAL A 197 -6.87 4.08 -17.45
N PRO A 198 -7.87 4.72 -18.07
CA PRO A 198 -8.80 4.05 -18.98
C PRO A 198 -8.06 3.38 -20.14
N GLY A 199 -8.37 2.10 -20.36
CA GLY A 199 -7.67 1.22 -21.31
C GLY A 199 -8.40 0.93 -22.60
#